data_AF-A0A662J6F4-F1
#
_entry.id   AF-A0A662J6F4-F1
#
_cell.length_a   1.000
_cell.length_b   1.000
_cell.length_c   1.000
_cell.angle_alpha   90.00
_cell.angle_beta   90.00
_cell.angle_gamma   90.00
#
_symmetry.space_group_name_H-M   'P 1'
#
loop_
_entity.id
_entity.type
_entity.pdbx_description
1 polymer ?
#
loop_
_entity_poly.entity_id
_entity_poly.type
_entity_poly.pdbx_seq_one_letter_code
_entity_poly.pdbx_strand_id
1 'polypeptide(L)'
;VEENVSVADMPPLTKEEENELFKLIGSLGKSFRYGQLCLRCGYCLPCPQGIPIPDVFRAYDAYVGYPEEVKEVGLKIYESIKVKPSACIECRQCVTRCPAGIDIPARLKEAYKVLEDALRKRGITQ
;
A
#
# COMPACT_ATOMS: atom_id res chain seq x y z
N VAL A 1 -13.05 2.78 -30.43
CA VAL A 1 -14.10 2.79 -29.37
C VAL A 1 -14.70 1.40 -29.23
N GLU A 2 -15.09 0.74 -30.33
CA GLU A 2 -15.65 -0.63 -30.33
C GLU A 2 -14.77 -1.69 -29.65
N GLU A 3 -13.43 -1.65 -29.79
CA GLU A 3 -12.52 -2.61 -29.13
C GLU A 3 -12.57 -2.59 -27.59
N ASN A 4 -12.93 -1.47 -26.96
CA ASN A 4 -13.07 -1.41 -25.50
C ASN A 4 -14.47 -1.86 -25.05
N VAL A 5 -15.45 -1.89 -25.95
CA VAL A 5 -16.87 -2.17 -25.63
C VAL A 5 -17.12 -3.68 -25.51
N SER A 6 -16.41 -4.52 -26.27
CA SER A 6 -16.53 -5.98 -26.19
C SER A 6 -16.12 -6.57 -24.83
N VAL A 7 -15.36 -5.79 -24.04
CA VAL A 7 -14.95 -6.13 -22.68
C VAL A 7 -16.12 -6.03 -21.69
N ALA A 8 -17.17 -5.25 -22.02
CA ALA A 8 -18.31 -5.00 -21.15
C ALA A 8 -19.17 -6.26 -20.89
N ASP A 9 -19.14 -7.22 -21.82
CA ASP A 9 -19.91 -8.47 -21.72
C ASP A 9 -19.12 -9.63 -21.09
N MET A 10 -17.87 -9.41 -20.67
CA MET A 10 -17.13 -10.45 -19.95
C MET A 10 -17.67 -10.62 -18.53
N PRO A 11 -17.88 -11.86 -18.07
CA PRO A 11 -18.26 -12.10 -16.68
C PRO A 11 -17.16 -11.56 -15.75
N PRO A 12 -17.53 -11.06 -14.56
CA PRO A 12 -16.54 -10.68 -13.56
C PRO A 12 -15.66 -11.88 -13.20
N LEU A 13 -14.40 -11.62 -12.85
CA LEU A 13 -13.50 -12.65 -12.35
C LEU A 13 -14.15 -13.39 -11.19
N THR A 14 -14.04 -14.71 -11.23
CA THR A 14 -14.31 -15.55 -10.05
C THR A 14 -13.32 -15.21 -8.94
N LYS A 15 -13.66 -15.60 -7.70
CA LYS A 15 -12.77 -15.32 -6.56
C LYS A 15 -11.45 -16.08 -6.69
N GLU A 16 -11.50 -17.25 -7.31
CA GLU A 16 -10.36 -18.10 -7.62
C GLU A 16 -9.44 -17.40 -8.63
N GLU A 17 -9.97 -16.93 -9.76
CA GLU A 17 -9.20 -16.21 -10.77
C GLU A 17 -8.60 -14.90 -10.22
N GLU A 18 -9.36 -14.15 -9.40
CA GLU A 18 -8.86 -12.93 -8.74
C GLU A 18 -7.65 -13.26 -7.83
N ASN A 19 -7.76 -14.33 -7.04
CA ASN A 19 -6.69 -14.76 -6.14
C ASN A 19 -5.45 -15.25 -6.93
N GLU A 20 -5.63 -15.98 -8.03
CA GLU A 20 -4.53 -16.40 -8.90
C GLU A 20 -3.85 -15.20 -9.56
N LEU A 21 -4.61 -14.24 -10.05
CA LEU A 21 -4.09 -13.00 -10.61
C LEU A 21 -3.23 -12.25 -9.59
N PHE A 22 -3.69 -12.09 -8.34
CA PHE A 22 -2.89 -11.42 -7.31
C PHE A 22 -1.62 -12.18 -6.94
N LYS A 23 -1.66 -13.53 -6.90
CA LYS A 23 -0.46 -14.34 -6.69
C LYS A 23 0.53 -14.18 -7.85
N LEU A 24 0.03 -14.18 -9.09
CA LEU A 24 0.85 -13.98 -10.28
C LEU A 24 1.53 -12.61 -10.23
N ILE A 25 0.76 -11.54 -10.01
CA ILE A 25 1.30 -10.17 -9.86
C ILE A 25 2.33 -10.10 -8.74
N GLY A 26 2.07 -10.76 -7.60
CA GLY A 26 3.00 -10.90 -6.50
C GLY A 26 4.31 -11.60 -6.87
N SER A 27 4.22 -12.70 -7.63
CA SER A 27 5.37 -13.51 -8.06
C SER A 27 6.27 -12.81 -9.08
N LEU A 28 5.79 -11.75 -9.74
CA LEU A 28 6.62 -10.97 -10.65
C LEU A 28 7.83 -10.36 -9.92
N GLY A 29 7.77 -10.25 -8.58
CA GLY A 29 8.92 -9.98 -7.70
C GLY A 29 9.62 -8.63 -7.94
N LYS A 30 9.12 -7.85 -8.89
CA LYS A 30 9.63 -6.54 -9.27
C LYS A 30 8.81 -5.48 -8.54
N SER A 31 9.49 -4.46 -8.03
CA SER A 31 8.81 -3.22 -7.71
C SER A 31 8.15 -2.67 -8.97
N PHE A 32 6.90 -2.25 -8.84
CA PHE A 32 6.17 -1.58 -9.92
C PHE A 32 6.66 -0.12 -10.05
N ARG A 33 5.92 0.67 -10.82
CA ARG A 33 6.19 2.11 -10.97
C ARG A 33 6.37 2.77 -9.60
N TYR A 34 7.38 3.63 -9.49
CA TYR A 34 7.69 4.37 -8.26
C TYR A 34 8.09 3.51 -7.05
N GLY A 35 8.61 2.30 -7.28
CA GLY A 35 9.06 1.44 -6.17
C GLY A 35 7.91 0.75 -5.43
N GLN A 36 6.68 0.84 -5.94
CA GLN A 36 5.50 0.26 -5.31
C GLN A 36 5.64 -1.27 -5.20
N LEU A 37 5.40 -1.82 -4.01
CA LEU A 37 5.29 -3.27 -3.77
C LEU A 37 3.86 -3.69 -3.44
N CYS A 38 3.17 -2.90 -2.61
CA CYS A 38 1.80 -3.23 -2.21
C CYS A 38 0.80 -2.88 -3.32
N LEU A 39 -0.03 -3.85 -3.70
CA LEU A 39 -1.05 -3.74 -4.75
C LEU A 39 -2.33 -2.99 -4.34
N ARG A 40 -2.41 -2.55 -3.08
CA ARG A 40 -3.60 -1.90 -2.49
C ARG A 40 -4.89 -2.73 -2.56
N CYS A 41 -4.77 -4.06 -2.63
CA CYS A 41 -5.91 -4.97 -2.72
C CYS A 41 -6.73 -5.14 -1.43
N GLY A 42 -6.24 -4.69 -0.28
CA GLY A 42 -6.97 -4.74 0.99
C GLY A 42 -6.96 -6.09 1.73
N TYR A 43 -6.41 -7.16 1.15
CA TYR A 43 -6.39 -8.51 1.76
C TYR A 43 -5.72 -8.56 3.16
N CYS A 44 -4.78 -7.64 3.42
CA CYS A 44 -4.11 -7.52 4.72
C CYS A 44 -5.03 -6.99 5.85
N LEU A 45 -6.25 -6.56 5.53
CA LEU A 45 -7.22 -6.01 6.48
C LEU A 45 -8.19 -7.10 6.99
N PRO A 46 -8.88 -6.88 8.13
CA PRO A 46 -8.60 -5.82 9.11
C PRO A 46 -7.28 -6.08 9.86
N CYS A 47 -6.54 -5.00 10.13
CA CYS A 47 -5.43 -5.04 11.09
C CYS A 47 -6.00 -4.99 12.52
N PRO A 48 -5.56 -5.83 13.45
CA PRO A 48 -6.08 -5.82 14.83
C PRO A 48 -5.80 -4.50 15.56
N GLN A 49 -4.79 -3.74 15.12
CA GLN A 49 -4.45 -2.42 15.66
C GLN A 49 -5.18 -1.28 14.94
N GLY A 50 -5.97 -1.57 13.90
CA GLY A 50 -6.69 -0.56 13.12
C GLY A 50 -5.84 0.20 12.11
N ILE A 51 -4.60 -0.24 11.83
CA ILE A 51 -3.73 0.42 10.84
C ILE A 51 -4.31 0.23 9.43
N PRO A 52 -4.58 1.30 8.67
CA PRO A 52 -5.00 1.22 7.28
C PRO A 52 -3.77 0.96 6.39
N ILE A 53 -3.26 -0.28 6.41
CA ILE A 53 -2.00 -0.70 5.77
C ILE A 53 -1.88 -0.23 4.30
N PRO A 54 -2.92 -0.38 3.43
CA PRO A 54 -2.82 0.11 2.06
C PRO A 54 -2.61 1.62 1.96
N ASP A 55 -3.26 2.41 2.82
CA ASP A 55 -3.18 3.87 2.77
C ASP A 55 -1.82 4.36 3.27
N VAL A 56 -1.25 3.71 4.30
CA VAL A 56 0.12 3.96 4.74
C VAL A 56 1.11 3.75 3.60
N PHE A 57 1.01 2.62 2.89
CA PHE A 57 1.90 2.38 1.76
C PHE A 57 1.61 3.34 0.59
N ARG A 58 0.37 3.83 0.42
CA ARG A 58 0.06 4.87 -0.57
C ARG A 58 0.79 6.17 -0.26
N ALA A 59 0.74 6.60 0.99
CA ALA A 59 1.48 7.76 1.45
C ALA A 59 3.00 7.59 1.23
N TYR A 60 3.54 6.43 1.61
CA TYR A 60 4.96 6.12 1.45
C TYR A 60 5.41 6.13 -0.02
N ASP A 61 4.74 5.36 -0.87
CA ASP A 61 5.12 5.23 -2.28
C ASP A 61 4.96 6.59 -3.01
N ALA A 62 3.97 7.41 -2.64
CA ALA A 62 3.80 8.77 -3.17
C ALA A 62 4.92 9.73 -2.71
N TYR A 63 5.30 9.69 -1.43
CA TYR A 63 6.33 10.57 -0.91
C TYR A 63 7.74 10.19 -1.42
N VAL A 64 8.05 8.91 -1.50
CA VAL A 64 9.39 8.44 -1.89
C VAL A 64 9.55 8.38 -3.41
N GLY A 65 8.53 7.91 -4.12
CA GLY A 65 8.66 7.52 -5.51
C GLY A 65 8.20 8.57 -6.53
N TYR A 66 7.31 9.50 -6.17
CA TYR A 66 6.78 10.46 -7.15
C TYR A 66 7.75 11.62 -7.43
N PRO A 67 7.55 12.37 -8.55
CA PRO A 67 8.27 13.62 -8.81
C PRO A 67 8.12 14.64 -7.67
N GLU A 68 9.15 15.47 -7.48
CA GLU A 68 9.25 16.39 -6.33
C GLU A 68 8.03 17.30 -6.17
N GLU A 69 7.45 17.73 -7.29
CA GLU A 69 6.31 18.64 -7.36
C GLU A 69 5.03 18.05 -6.74
N VAL A 70 4.96 16.73 -6.59
CA VAL A 70 3.75 16.01 -6.11
C VAL A 70 4.00 15.15 -4.87
N LYS A 71 5.24 15.04 -4.37
CA LYS A 71 5.57 14.24 -3.18
C LYS A 71 4.80 14.66 -1.93
N GLU A 72 4.42 15.94 -1.84
CA GLU A 72 3.62 16.47 -0.73
C GLU A 72 2.28 15.73 -0.56
N VAL A 73 1.70 15.20 -1.64
CA VAL A 73 0.46 14.39 -1.58
C VAL A 73 0.65 13.20 -0.63
N GLY A 74 1.84 12.57 -0.62
CA GLY A 74 2.14 11.48 0.29
C GLY A 74 2.07 11.88 1.76
N LEU A 75 2.59 13.06 2.10
CA LEU A 75 2.53 13.58 3.47
C LEU A 75 1.11 13.93 3.89
N LYS A 76 0.33 14.59 3.02
CA LYS A 76 -1.09 14.92 3.28
C LYS A 76 -1.92 13.66 3.52
N ILE A 77 -1.71 12.61 2.72
CA ILE A 77 -2.35 11.30 2.94
C ILE A 77 -1.93 10.75 4.30
N TYR A 78 -0.64 10.76 4.61
CA TYR A 78 -0.14 10.24 5.88
C TYR A 78 -0.72 10.97 7.10
N GLU A 79 -0.80 12.30 7.06
CA GLU A 79 -1.40 13.13 8.12
C GLU A 79 -2.86 12.77 8.37
N SER A 80 -3.63 12.47 7.31
CA SER A 80 -5.04 12.06 7.43
C SER A 80 -5.25 10.69 8.10
N ILE A 81 -4.20 9.86 8.20
CA ILE A 81 -4.27 8.54 8.82
C ILE A 81 -4.28 8.69 10.35
N LYS A 82 -5.39 8.25 10.96
CA LYS A 82 -5.60 8.27 12.42
C LYS A 82 -4.67 7.32 13.16
N VAL A 83 -4.60 6.05 12.73
CA VAL A 83 -3.75 5.04 13.36
C VAL A 83 -2.43 4.93 12.60
N LYS A 84 -1.37 5.46 13.21
CA LYS A 84 -0.03 5.47 12.60
C LYS A 84 0.62 4.07 12.60
N PRO A 85 1.59 3.83 11.71
CA PRO A 85 2.26 2.52 11.64
C PRO A 85 3.05 2.16 12.90
N SER A 86 3.38 3.13 13.76
CA SER A 86 3.97 2.89 15.09
C SER A 86 3.07 2.06 16.02
N ALA A 87 1.77 1.96 15.75
CA ALA A 87 0.87 1.07 16.48
C ALA A 87 1.07 -0.43 16.13
N CYS A 88 1.93 -0.76 15.16
CA CYS A 88 2.15 -2.14 14.75
C CYS A 88 2.82 -2.94 15.88
N ILE A 89 2.12 -3.97 16.37
CA ILE A 89 2.64 -4.92 17.38
C ILE A 89 3.34 -6.15 16.76
N GLU A 90 3.65 -6.09 15.46
CA GLU A 90 4.31 -7.17 14.72
C GLU A 90 3.61 -8.56 14.83
N CYS A 91 2.28 -8.59 14.95
CA CYS A 91 1.50 -9.85 15.03
C CYS A 91 1.55 -10.73 13.76
N ARG A 92 2.08 -10.19 12.64
CA ARG A 92 2.24 -10.82 11.32
C ARG A 92 0.97 -11.40 10.66
N GLN A 93 -0.23 -11.21 11.20
CA GLN A 93 -1.50 -11.66 10.57
C GLN A 93 -1.71 -11.10 9.16
N CYS A 94 -1.23 -9.89 8.89
CA CYS A 94 -1.31 -9.28 7.57
C CYS A 94 -0.40 -10.00 6.54
N VAL A 95 0.72 -10.58 6.97
CA VAL A 95 1.68 -11.28 6.10
C VAL A 95 1.05 -12.57 5.57
N THR A 96 0.39 -13.35 6.42
CA THR A 96 -0.30 -14.59 6.01
C THR A 96 -1.44 -14.33 5.03
N ARG A 97 -2.00 -13.11 5.02
CA ARG A 97 -3.07 -12.71 4.09
C ARG A 97 -2.55 -12.02 2.83
N CYS A 98 -1.28 -11.63 2.78
CA CYS A 98 -0.75 -10.87 1.66
C CYS A 98 -0.45 -11.79 0.47
N PRO A 99 -1.18 -11.69 -0.65
CA PRO A 99 -0.92 -12.56 -1.81
C PRO A 99 0.42 -12.26 -2.48
N ALA A 100 0.96 -11.05 -2.27
CA ALA A 100 2.26 -10.63 -2.78
C ALA A 100 3.44 -10.96 -1.84
N GLY A 101 3.19 -11.65 -0.71
CA GLY A 101 4.25 -12.09 0.20
C GLY A 101 5.06 -10.97 0.87
N ILE A 102 4.50 -9.76 0.97
CA ILE A 102 5.21 -8.59 1.53
C ILE A 102 5.43 -8.78 3.03
N ASP A 103 6.64 -8.51 3.53
CA ASP A 103 6.87 -8.32 4.95
C ASP A 103 6.29 -6.96 5.39
N ILE A 104 4.99 -6.96 5.65
CA ILE A 104 4.23 -5.77 5.98
C ILE A 104 4.76 -5.10 7.26
N PRO A 105 5.03 -5.80 8.38
CA PRO A 105 5.59 -5.17 9.58
C PRO A 105 6.91 -4.43 9.33
N ALA A 106 7.86 -5.06 8.64
CA ALA A 106 9.14 -4.42 8.31
C ALA A 106 8.94 -3.15 7.46
N ARG A 107 8.07 -3.24 6.44
CA ARG A 107 7.77 -2.12 5.54
C ARG A 107 6.98 -1.00 6.22
N LEU A 108 6.10 -1.32 7.18
CA LEU A 108 5.39 -0.33 7.99
C LEU A 108 6.38 0.47 8.86
N LYS A 109 7.39 -0.20 9.43
CA LYS A 109 8.45 0.46 10.22
C LYS A 109 9.28 1.42 9.38
N GLU A 110 9.63 1.02 8.16
CA GLU A 110 10.30 1.89 7.18
C GLU A 110 9.44 3.10 6.83
N ALA A 111 8.17 2.87 6.48
CA ALA A 111 7.23 3.93 6.13
C ALA A 111 7.05 4.95 7.27
N TYR A 112 6.92 4.46 8.51
CA TYR A 112 6.86 5.31 9.70
C TYR A 112 8.09 6.21 9.81
N LYS A 113 9.29 5.62 9.76
CA LYS A 113 10.54 6.38 9.89
C LYS A 113 10.63 7.49 8.85
N VAL A 114 10.44 7.16 7.59
CA VAL A 114 10.60 8.10 6.48
C VAL A 114 9.56 9.24 6.54
N LEU A 115 8.29 8.91 6.76
CA LEU A 115 7.21 9.90 6.75
C LEU A 115 7.26 10.79 8.00
N GLU A 116 7.58 10.26 9.18
CA GLU A 116 7.74 11.06 10.40
C GLU A 116 8.99 11.95 10.37
N ASP A 117 10.10 11.46 9.80
CA ASP A 117 11.30 12.29 9.60
C ASP A 117 11.01 13.44 8.62
N ALA A 118 10.19 13.18 7.59
CA ALA A 118 9.77 14.19 6.63
C ALA A 118 8.87 15.27 7.26
N LEU A 119 7.88 14.88 8.07
CA LEU A 119 7.01 15.82 8.77
C LEU A 119 7.79 16.70 9.76
N ARG A 120 8.69 16.10 10.54
CA ARG A 120 9.57 16.83 11.48
C ARG A 120 10.42 17.89 10.79
N LYS A 121 11.03 17.56 9.64
CA LYS A 121 11.84 18.52 8.86
C LYS A 121 11.04 19.71 8.34
N ARG A 122 9.73 19.58 8.17
CA ARG A 122 8.83 20.65 7.72
C ARG A 122 8.34 21.56 8.87
N GLY A 123 8.72 21.28 10.12
CA GLY A 123 8.21 22.02 11.28
C GLY A 123 6.73 21.74 11.57
N ILE A 124 6.16 20.70 10.96
CA ILE A 124 4.81 20.21 11.20
C ILE A 124 4.95 19.09 12.23
N THR A 125 5.14 19.45 13.49
CA THR A 125 5.01 18.50 14.59
C THR A 125 3.70 18.78 15.30
N GLN A 126 2.91 17.73 15.52
CA GLN A 126 1.89 17.69 16.57
C GLN A 126 2.56 17.78 17.94
#